data_AF-A0A920PEA7-F1
#
_entry.id   AF-A0A920PEA7-F1
#
_cell.length_a   1.000
_cell.length_b   1.000
_cell.length_c   1.000
_cell.angle_alpha   90.00
_cell.angle_beta   90.00
_cell.angle_gamma   90.00
#
_symmetry.space_group_name_H-M   'P 1'
#
loop_
_entity.id
_entity.type
_entity.pdbx_description
1 polymer ?
#
loop_
_entity_poly.entity_id
_entity_poly.type
_entity_poly.pdbx_seq_one_letter_code
_entity_poly.pdbx_strand_id
1 'polypeptide(L)'
;MMNVLNGGAHADNNVDIQEFRVVPVGAKSFSSALQMGVEVFHHLKGVLKKGGFNTAVGDEGGFAPNLQSNEHAIEILIKAVKRRGIR
;
A
#
# COMPACT_ATOMS: atom_id res chain seq x y z
N MET A 1 -6.73 -1.24 -10.82
CA MET A 1 -6.56 -0.92 -9.39
C MET A 1 -5.62 -1.95 -8.81
N MET A 2 -4.77 -1.59 -7.84
CA MET A 2 -3.81 -2.52 -7.24
C MET A 2 -3.97 -2.47 -5.72
N ASN A 3 -4.31 -3.60 -5.10
CA ASN A 3 -4.29 -3.73 -3.65
C ASN A 3 -2.83 -3.72 -3.16
N VAL A 4 -2.54 -2.91 -2.14
CA VAL A 4 -1.19 -2.72 -1.60
C VAL A 4 -1.11 -2.87 -0.08
N LEU A 5 -2.26 -2.88 0.61
CA LEU A 5 -2.35 -3.11 2.05
C LEU A 5 -3.66 -3.83 2.37
N ASN A 6 -3.55 -4.93 3.12
CA ASN A 6 -4.64 -5.81 3.49
C ASN A 6 -5.06 -5.56 4.95
N GLY A 7 -6.36 -5.66 5.19
CA GLY A 7 -6.97 -5.76 6.50
C GLY A 7 -8.17 -6.71 6.46
N GLY A 8 -9.04 -6.61 7.45
CA GLY A 8 -10.26 -7.40 7.56
C GLY A 8 -9.99 -8.90 7.41
N ALA A 9 -10.80 -9.59 6.62
CA ALA A 9 -10.66 -11.04 6.42
C ALA A 9 -9.41 -11.46 5.63
N HIS A 10 -8.70 -10.52 4.98
CA HIS A 10 -7.55 -10.81 4.11
C HIS A 10 -6.20 -10.69 4.84
N ALA A 11 -6.22 -10.40 6.14
CA ALA A 11 -5.03 -10.29 6.98
C ALA A 11 -5.34 -10.57 8.45
N ASP A 12 -4.44 -11.28 9.13
CA ASP A 12 -4.46 -11.41 10.59
C ASP A 12 -3.75 -10.19 11.22
N ASN A 13 -4.42 -9.04 11.18
CA ASN A 13 -3.95 -7.78 11.75
C ASN A 13 -5.11 -6.97 12.36
N ASN A 14 -4.80 -5.79 12.90
CA ASN A 14 -5.77 -4.90 13.54
C ASN A 14 -6.37 -3.83 12.61
N VAL A 15 -6.36 -4.06 11.30
CA VAL A 15 -6.90 -3.12 10.30
C VAL A 15 -8.29 -3.57 9.88
N ASP A 16 -9.33 -2.77 10.10
CA ASP A 16 -10.71 -3.19 9.84
C ASP A 16 -11.06 -3.20 8.34
N ILE A 17 -10.54 -2.21 7.61
CA ILE A 17 -10.82 -2.07 6.18
C ILE A 17 -10.10 -3.19 5.42
N GLN A 18 -10.85 -3.94 4.63
CA GLN A 18 -10.35 -5.14 3.94
C GLN A 18 -9.21 -4.84 2.98
N GLU A 19 -9.30 -3.74 2.23
CA GLU A 19 -8.33 -3.43 1.19
C GLU A 19 -8.09 -1.93 1.04
N PHE A 20 -6.81 -1.58 0.88
CA PHE A 20 -6.39 -0.24 0.47
C PHE A 20 -5.69 -0.32 -0.87
N ARG A 21 -6.29 0.32 -1.87
CA ARG A 21 -5.87 0.20 -3.27
C ARG A 21 -5.26 1.50 -3.79
N VAL A 22 -4.27 1.36 -4.66
CA VAL A 22 -3.71 2.46 -5.47
C VAL A 22 -4.28 2.40 -6.88
N VAL A 23 -4.61 3.58 -7.44
CA VAL A 23 -5.15 3.72 -8.79
C VAL A 23 -4.31 4.74 -9.57
N PRO A 24 -3.49 4.32 -10.54
CA PRO A 24 -2.62 5.20 -11.32
C PRO A 24 -3.39 5.90 -12.46
N VAL A 25 -4.34 6.78 -12.10
CA VAL A 25 -5.24 7.44 -13.07
C VAL A 25 -4.54 8.33 -14.11
N GLY A 26 -3.33 8.82 -13.80
CA GLY A 26 -2.54 9.68 -14.70
C GLY A 26 -1.66 8.93 -15.71
N ALA A 27 -1.65 7.60 -15.70
CA ALA A 27 -0.82 6.80 -16.60
C ALA A 27 -1.22 6.97 -18.07
N LYS A 28 -0.24 6.95 -18.98
CA LYS A 28 -0.48 7.04 -20.44
C LYS A 28 -0.70 5.69 -21.13
N SER A 29 -0.42 4.60 -20.43
CA SER A 29 -0.60 3.23 -20.92
C SER A 29 -0.74 2.26 -19.76
N PHE A 30 -1.21 1.05 -20.04
CA PHE A 30 -1.26 -0.02 -19.03
C PHE A 30 0.13 -0.34 -18.45
N SER A 31 1.16 -0.41 -19.30
CA SER A 31 2.54 -0.64 -18.85
C SER A 31 3.02 0.45 -17.90
N SER A 32 2.70 1.71 -18.21
CA SER A 32 3.01 2.84 -17.33
C SER A 32 2.23 2.74 -16.01
N ALA A 33 0.94 2.40 -16.06
CA ALA A 33 0.11 2.20 -14.87
C ALA A 33 0.65 1.09 -13.96
N LEU A 34 1.09 -0.02 -14.53
CA LEU A 34 1.67 -1.13 -13.78
C LEU A 34 2.99 -0.73 -13.12
N GLN A 35 3.91 -0.13 -13.89
CA GLN A 35 5.15 0.42 -13.35
C GLN A 35 4.86 1.38 -12.20
N MET A 36 3.86 2.26 -12.39
CA MET A 36 3.46 3.23 -11.40
C MET A 36 3.04 2.58 -10.08
N GLY A 37 2.21 1.53 -10.13
CA GLY A 37 1.77 0.83 -8.93
C GLY A 37 2.88 0.01 -8.26
N VAL A 38 3.76 -0.63 -9.04
CA VAL A 38 4.90 -1.41 -8.53
C VAL A 38 5.89 -0.52 -7.78
N GLU A 39 6.20 0.67 -8.32
CA GLU A 39 7.07 1.64 -7.65
C GLU A 39 6.48 2.08 -6.30
N VAL A 40 5.17 2.37 -6.25
CA VAL A 40 4.47 2.71 -4.99
C VAL A 40 4.52 1.55 -4.00
N PHE A 41 4.30 0.31 -4.45
CA PHE A 41 4.38 -0.88 -3.59
C PHE A 41 5.77 -1.06 -2.95
N HIS A 42 6.86 -0.89 -3.71
CA HIS A 42 8.21 -0.98 -3.16
C HIS A 42 8.56 0.20 -2.24
N HIS A 43 8.08 1.41 -2.55
CA HIS A 43 8.24 2.55 -1.63
C HIS A 43 7.46 2.34 -0.34
N LEU A 44 6.25 1.78 -0.41
CA LEU A 44 5.44 1.41 0.74
C LEU A 44 6.17 0.41 1.63
N LYS A 45 6.75 -0.65 1.06
CA LYS A 45 7.62 -1.59 1.79
C LYS A 45 8.72 -0.88 2.57
N GLY A 46 9.36 0.11 1.94
CA GLY A 46 10.40 0.93 2.57
C GLY A 46 9.90 1.88 3.66
N VAL A 47 8.67 2.41 3.55
CA VAL A 47 8.03 3.20 4.62
C VAL A 47 7.71 2.30 5.81
N LEU A 48 7.10 1.14 5.56
CA LEU A 48 6.73 0.17 6.59
C LEU A 48 7.95 -0.32 7.37
N LYS A 49 9.01 -0.77 6.68
CA LYS A 49 10.27 -1.18 7.33
C LYS A 49 10.89 -0.09 8.19
N LYS A 50 10.92 1.15 7.70
CA LYS A 50 11.46 2.30 8.48
C LYS A 50 10.61 2.62 9.71
N GLY A 51 9.30 2.34 9.66
CA GLY A 51 8.39 2.48 10.80
C GLY A 51 8.37 1.28 11.73
N GLY A 52 9.18 0.23 11.49
CA GLY A 52 9.17 -0.99 12.30
C GLY A 52 7.99 -1.91 12.06
N PHE A 53 7.23 -1.72 10.98
CA PHE A 53 6.06 -2.53 10.66
C PHE A 53 6.42 -3.80 9.89
N ASN A 54 5.58 -4.83 10.04
CA ASN A 54 5.66 -6.06 9.27
C ASN A 54 5.49 -5.77 7.76
N THR A 55 6.22 -6.52 6.92
CA THR A 55 6.12 -6.46 5.45
C THR A 55 5.83 -7.81 4.81
N ALA A 56 5.33 -8.77 5.60
CA ALA A 56 4.63 -9.93 5.08
C ALA A 56 3.37 -9.49 4.32
N VAL A 57 2.97 -10.31 3.36
CA VAL A 57 1.81 -10.08 2.52
C VAL A 57 0.63 -10.94 2.99
N GLY A 58 -0.60 -10.44 2.82
CA GLY A 58 -1.80 -11.25 2.99
C GLY A 58 -2.23 -11.92 1.69
N ASP A 59 -3.48 -12.38 1.64
CA ASP A 59 -4.00 -13.25 0.57
C ASP A 59 -3.88 -12.68 -0.85
N GLU A 60 -4.00 -11.36 -0.97
CA GLU A 60 -3.98 -10.64 -2.26
C GLU A 60 -2.63 -9.97 -2.58
N GLY A 61 -1.59 -10.27 -1.81
CA GLY A 61 -0.24 -9.74 -2.05
C GLY A 61 0.01 -8.31 -1.52
N GLY A 62 -1.00 -7.63 -0.97
CA GLY A 62 -0.83 -6.40 -0.20
C GLY A 62 -0.19 -6.65 1.17
N PHE A 63 0.47 -5.65 1.75
CA PHE A 63 1.10 -5.79 3.06
C PHE A 63 0.06 -5.91 4.18
N ALA A 64 0.36 -6.69 5.22
CA ALA A 64 -0.51 -6.89 6.38
C ALA A 64 0.14 -6.40 7.70
N PRO A 65 0.40 -5.08 7.87
CA PRO A 65 0.97 -4.55 9.10
C PRO A 65 -0.09 -4.39 10.19
N ASN A 66 0.34 -4.37 11.46
CA ASN A 66 -0.45 -3.79 12.54
C ASN A 66 -0.25 -2.27 12.55
N LEU A 67 -1.35 -1.52 12.54
CA LEU A 67 -1.34 -0.05 12.44
C LEU A 67 -2.09 0.59 13.62
N GLN A 68 -1.99 1.91 13.74
CA GLN A 68 -2.64 2.63 14.84
C GLN A 68 -4.14 2.87 14.58
N SER A 69 -4.51 3.07 13.32
CA SER A 69 -5.88 3.23 12.86
C SER A 69 -5.96 3.06 11.34
N ASN A 70 -7.18 3.05 10.80
CA ASN A 70 -7.41 3.04 9.35
C ASN A 70 -6.88 4.34 8.69
N GLU A 71 -6.97 5.48 9.37
CA GLU A 71 -6.39 6.75 8.90
C GLU A 71 -4.87 6.66 8.80
N HIS A 72 -4.21 6.00 9.76
CA HIS A 72 -2.76 5.80 9.69
C HIS A 72 -2.35 4.98 8.45
N ALA A 73 -3.18 4.02 8.02
CA ALA A 73 -2.95 3.28 6.77
C ALA A 73 -2.92 4.25 5.56
N ILE A 74 -3.89 5.16 5.49
CA ILE A 74 -3.96 6.19 4.43
C ILE A 74 -2.74 7.12 4.47
N GLU A 75 -2.32 7.57 5.65
CA GLU A 75 -1.13 8.42 5.79
C GLU A 75 0.15 7.75 5.31
N ILE A 76 0.35 6.48 5.66
CA ILE A 76 1.48 5.67 5.20
C ILE A 76 1.46 5.54 3.67
N LEU A 77 0.28 5.30 3.09
CA LEU A 77 0.11 5.21 1.63
C LEU A 77 0.42 6.53 0.94
N ILE A 78 -0.07 7.65 1.47
CA ILE A 78 0.26 8.99 0.96
C ILE A 78 1.77 9.25 1.03
N LYS A 79 2.44 8.85 2.12
CA LYS A 79 3.90 8.95 2.25
C LYS A 79 4.62 8.11 1.18
N ALA A 80 4.12 6.91 0.88
CA ALA A 80 4.69 6.05 -0.16
C ALA A 80 4.52 6.63 -1.58
N VAL A 81 3.33 7.17 -1.90
CA VAL A 81 3.05 7.85 -3.18
C VAL A 81 3.93 9.09 -3.35
N LYS A 82 4.04 9.94 -2.32
CA LYS A 82 4.86 11.16 -2.37
C LYS A 82 6.35 10.89 -2.53
N ARG A 83 6.88 9.80 -1.96
CA ARG A 83 8.31 9.41 -2.12
C ARG A 83 8.69 9.12 -3.56
N ARG A 84 7.73 8.74 -4.39
CA ARG A 84 7.92 8.56 -5.82
C ARG A 84 8.04 9.89 -6.57
N GLY A 85 7.58 10.99 -5.99
CA GLY A 85 7.39 12.27 -6.67
C GLY A 85 6.07 12.37 -7.43
N ILE A 86 5.12 11.48 -7.17
CA ILE A 86 3.77 11.53 -7.74
C ILE A 86 2.83 12.28 -6.81
N ARG A 87 2.04 13.18 -7.40
CA ARG A 87 0.98 13.94 -6.72
C ARG A 87 -0.37 13.31 -7.00
#